data_AF-R3K5B5-F1
#
_entry.id   AF-R3K5B5-F1
#
_cell.length_a   1.000
_cell.length_b   1.000
_cell.length_c   1.000
_cell.angle_alpha   90.00
_cell.angle_beta   90.00
_cell.angle_gamma   90.00
#
_symmetry.space_group_name_H-M   'P 1'
#
loop_
_entity.id
_entity.type
_entity.pdbx_description
1 polymer ?
#
loop_
_entity_poly.entity_id
_entity_poly.type
_entity_poly.pdbx_seq_one_letter_code
_entity_poly.pdbx_strand_id
1 'polypeptide(L)'
;MKKIFIISFMMLIILFVAIFLLIKNNEQKATSISGGSDQSSIEFSATLIEPPKKVDQTDDYFILFDDVKVVDEEDQNNLDTFNEGGRLITTLPKNKEIRVGDKIVVRVHKDFATTRSIPPQIIGNSVISVSFQ
;
A
#
# COMPACT_ATOMS: atom_id res chain seq x y z
N MET A 1 46.66 -16.35 33.82
CA MET A 1 46.09 -15.25 33.01
C MET A 1 45.51 -15.73 31.67
N LYS A 2 46.22 -16.49 30.83
CA LYS A 2 45.70 -16.96 29.52
C LYS A 2 44.38 -17.74 29.58
N LYS A 3 44.17 -18.60 30.59
CA LYS A 3 42.93 -19.40 30.75
C LYS A 3 41.68 -18.56 31.06
N ILE A 4 41.83 -17.50 31.86
CA ILE A 4 40.72 -16.57 32.19
C ILE A 4 40.34 -15.74 30.96
N PHE A 5 41.34 -15.33 30.18
CA PHE A 5 41.12 -14.61 28.92
C PHE A 5 40.34 -15.46 27.90
N ILE A 6 40.66 -16.76 27.79
CA ILE A 6 39.95 -17.69 26.91
C ILE A 6 38.48 -17.86 27.34
N ILE A 7 38.21 -17.99 28.65
CA ILE A 7 36.85 -18.12 29.17
C ILE A 7 36.04 -16.85 28.91
N SER A 8 36.63 -15.67 29.15
CA SER A 8 35.98 -14.39 28.86
C SER A 8 35.71 -14.20 27.36
N PHE A 9 36.63 -14.65 26.50
CA PHE A 9 36.47 -14.55 25.05
C PHE A 9 35.38 -15.49 24.52
N MET A 10 35.29 -16.71 25.06
CA MET A 10 34.21 -17.66 24.71
C MET A 10 32.84 -17.14 25.15
N MET A 11 32.74 -16.52 26.34
CA MET A 11 31.50 -15.92 26.81
C MET A 11 31.05 -14.74 25.92
N LEU A 12 32.01 -13.95 25.42
CA LEU A 12 31.74 -12.85 24.48
C LEU A 12 31.19 -13.36 23.14
N ILE A 13 31.76 -14.45 22.61
CA ILE A 13 31.29 -15.07 21.35
C ILE A 13 29.86 -15.59 21.50
N ILE A 14 29.55 -16.26 22.62
CA ILE A 14 28.20 -16.78 22.88
C ILE A 14 27.19 -15.62 22.94
N LEU A 15 27.55 -14.51 23.59
CA LEU A 15 26.71 -13.32 23.65
C LEU A 15 26.49 -12.71 22.25
N PHE A 16 27.53 -12.65 21.42
CA PHE A 16 27.45 -12.13 20.07
C PHE A 16 26.54 -12.99 19.17
N VAL A 17 26.63 -14.31 19.28
CA VAL A 17 25.76 -15.25 18.56
C VAL A 17 24.31 -15.13 19.03
N ALA A 18 24.07 -14.97 20.34
CA ALA A 18 22.72 -14.80 20.88
C ALA A 18 22.07 -13.49 20.39
N ILE A 19 22.83 -12.38 20.37
CA ILE A 19 22.35 -11.09 19.83
C ILE A 19 22.08 -11.21 18.33
N PHE A 20 22.98 -11.85 17.57
CA PHE A 20 22.79 -12.07 16.13
C PHE A 20 21.54 -12.92 15.83
N LEU A 21 21.28 -13.96 16.63
CA LEU A 21 20.07 -14.78 16.50
C LEU A 21 18.80 -14.01 16.88
N LEU A 22 18.85 -13.14 17.89
CA LEU A 22 17.72 -12.26 18.25
C LEU A 22 17.41 -11.25 17.13
N ILE A 23 18.45 -10.64 16.53
CA ILE A 23 18.28 -9.72 15.39
C ILE A 23 17.69 -10.47 14.19
N LYS A 24 18.25 -11.62 13.81
CA LYS A 24 17.75 -12.44 12.69
C LYS A 24 16.32 -12.92 12.91
N ASN A 25 15.94 -13.28 14.14
CA ASN A 25 14.57 -13.71 14.45
C ASN A 25 13.58 -12.54 14.37
N ASN A 26 14.00 -11.32 14.74
CA ASN A 26 13.22 -10.10 14.51
C ASN A 26 13.14 -9.75 13.02
N GLU A 27 14.21 -9.95 12.23
CA GLU A 27 14.17 -9.78 10.78
C GLU A 27 13.24 -10.82 10.12
N GLN A 28 13.19 -12.06 10.62
CA GLN A 28 12.27 -13.07 10.08
C GLN A 28 10.80 -12.78 10.38
N LYS A 29 10.50 -12.08 11.50
CA LYS A 29 9.17 -11.53 11.78
C LYS A 29 8.86 -10.27 10.94
N ALA A 30 9.87 -9.65 10.35
CA ALA A 30 9.77 -8.52 9.42
C ALA A 30 9.82 -8.94 7.93
N THR A 31 10.01 -10.22 7.62
CA THR A 31 10.01 -10.75 6.23
C THR A 31 8.70 -11.38 5.78
N SER A 32 7.57 -11.04 6.42
CA SER A 32 6.28 -11.03 5.71
C SER A 32 6.01 -9.60 5.25
N ILE A 33 6.42 -9.33 4.00
CA ILE A 33 6.12 -8.11 3.22
C ILE A 33 6.94 -6.87 3.62
N SER A 34 8.23 -6.87 3.27
CA SER A 34 8.97 -5.62 3.04
C SER A 34 8.62 -5.10 1.65
N GLY A 35 8.05 -3.90 1.61
CA GLY A 35 7.74 -3.15 0.41
C GLY A 35 7.15 -1.78 0.72
N GLY A 36 7.91 -0.92 1.37
CA GLY A 36 7.57 0.51 1.54
C GLY A 36 7.83 1.00 2.95
N SER A 37 8.54 2.12 3.06
CA SER A 37 8.66 2.95 4.27
C SER A 37 7.34 3.11 5.02
N ASP A 38 7.41 3.49 6.30
CA ASP A 38 6.33 4.13 7.08
C ASP A 38 5.87 5.47 6.43
N GLN A 39 5.61 5.47 5.13
CA GLN A 39 4.88 6.49 4.41
C GLN A 39 3.42 6.26 4.76
N SER A 40 2.97 7.01 5.76
CA SER A 40 1.59 7.36 6.03
C SER A 40 0.72 7.21 4.77
N SER A 41 -0.08 6.14 4.72
CA SER A 41 -0.96 5.80 3.59
C SER A 41 -2.40 5.69 4.05
N ILE A 42 -3.33 5.93 3.15
CA ILE A 42 -4.77 5.75 3.34
C ILE A 42 -5.21 4.59 2.46
N GLU A 43 -5.98 3.68 3.04
CA GLU A 43 -6.64 2.62 2.32
C GLU A 43 -8.15 2.81 2.35
N PHE A 44 -8.77 2.78 1.16
CA PHE A 44 -10.21 2.85 1.03
C PHE A 44 -10.71 1.83 0.02
N SER A 45 -11.94 1.38 0.25
CA SER A 45 -12.71 0.59 -0.71
C SER A 45 -13.65 1.50 -1.49
N ALA A 46 -13.92 1.16 -2.74
CA ALA A 46 -14.86 1.86 -3.60
C ALA A 46 -15.51 0.87 -4.56
N THR A 47 -16.60 1.29 -5.21
CA THR A 47 -17.33 0.48 -6.18
C THR A 47 -17.10 1.02 -7.58
N LEU A 48 -16.81 0.15 -8.53
CA LEU A 48 -16.65 0.53 -9.93
C LEU A 48 -18.02 0.86 -10.54
N ILE A 49 -18.18 2.06 -11.10
CA ILE A 49 -19.46 2.49 -11.69
C ILE A 49 -19.52 2.44 -13.21
N GLU A 50 -18.36 2.43 -13.87
CA GLU A 50 -18.26 2.29 -15.32
C GLU A 50 -17.18 1.27 -15.71
N PRO A 51 -17.30 0.62 -16.89
CA PRO A 51 -16.23 -0.23 -17.39
C PRO A 51 -14.92 0.56 -17.54
N PRO A 52 -13.75 -0.05 -17.23
CA PRO A 52 -12.46 0.61 -17.39
C PRO A 52 -12.25 1.10 -18.83
N LYS A 53 -11.84 2.36 -18.99
CA LYS A 53 -11.59 2.95 -20.32
C LYS A 53 -10.10 3.05 -20.57
N LYS A 54 -9.60 2.40 -21.64
CA LYS A 54 -8.18 2.43 -21.97
C LYS A 54 -7.70 3.86 -22.23
N VAL A 55 -6.55 4.23 -21.68
CA VAL A 55 -5.87 5.49 -21.97
C VAL A 55 -5.08 5.32 -23.26
N ASP A 56 -5.28 6.25 -24.21
CA ASP A 56 -4.64 6.19 -25.51
C ASP A 56 -3.11 6.06 -25.40
N GLN A 57 -2.54 5.17 -26.23
CA GLN A 57 -1.09 4.96 -26.34
C GLN A 57 -0.38 4.48 -25.06
N THR A 58 -1.12 3.97 -24.07
CA THR A 58 -0.55 3.39 -22.84
C THR A 58 -1.19 2.05 -22.49
N ASP A 59 -0.64 1.38 -21.47
CA ASP A 59 -1.23 0.18 -20.85
C ASP A 59 -2.17 0.52 -19.68
N ASP A 60 -2.43 1.81 -19.44
CA ASP A 60 -3.23 2.31 -18.34
C ASP A 60 -4.72 2.45 -18.70
N TYR A 61 -5.56 2.47 -17.67
CA TYR A 61 -7.00 2.59 -17.78
C TYR A 61 -7.52 3.66 -16.82
N PHE A 62 -8.50 4.43 -17.29
CA PHE A 62 -9.35 5.24 -16.45
C PHE A 62 -10.36 4.36 -15.73
N ILE A 63 -10.34 4.47 -14.41
CA ILE A 63 -11.26 3.79 -13.49
C ILE A 63 -12.13 4.86 -12.87
N LEU A 64 -13.45 4.67 -12.96
CA LEU A 64 -14.43 5.55 -12.34
C LEU A 64 -15.13 4.79 -11.21
N PHE A 65 -15.11 5.38 -10.02
CA PHE A 65 -15.57 4.72 -8.80
C PHE A 65 -16.44 5.63 -7.93
N ASP A 66 -17.30 5.03 -7.12
CA ASP A 66 -18.13 5.67 -6.10
C ASP A 66 -18.15 4.86 -4.79
N ASP A 67 -19.08 5.17 -3.87
CA ASP A 67 -19.28 4.44 -2.60
C ASP A 67 -17.97 4.25 -1.81
N VAL A 68 -17.21 5.34 -1.69
CA VAL A 68 -15.91 5.35 -1.03
C VAL A 68 -16.09 5.12 0.47
N LYS A 69 -15.50 4.04 0.97
CA LYS A 69 -15.51 3.62 2.38
C LYS A 69 -14.10 3.40 2.86
N VAL A 70 -13.72 4.13 3.89
CA VAL A 70 -12.37 4.07 4.44
C VAL A 70 -12.26 2.85 5.36
N VAL A 71 -11.08 2.23 5.36
CA VAL A 71 -10.82 1.07 6.23
C VAL A 71 -10.59 1.52 7.68
N ASP A 72 -10.01 2.71 7.86
CA ASP A 72 -9.75 3.36 9.15
C ASP A 72 -10.56 4.67 9.26
N GLU A 73 -11.35 4.81 10.32
CA GLU A 73 -12.19 5.99 10.55
C GLU A 73 -11.37 7.28 10.73
N GLU A 74 -10.12 7.18 11.19
CA GLU A 74 -9.24 8.35 11.35
C GLU A 74 -8.92 9.03 10.01
N ASP A 75 -9.00 8.30 8.91
CA ASP A 75 -8.69 8.79 7.56
C ASP A 75 -9.93 9.29 6.79
N GLN A 76 -11.12 9.21 7.38
CA GLN A 76 -12.39 9.60 6.74
C GLN A 76 -12.38 11.04 6.21
N ASN A 77 -11.91 11.99 7.02
CA ASN A 77 -11.87 13.41 6.67
C ASN A 77 -10.97 13.70 5.45
N ASN A 78 -9.95 12.87 5.22
CA ASN A 78 -9.03 13.05 4.11
C ASN A 78 -9.67 12.63 2.77
N LEU A 79 -10.74 11.84 2.80
CA LEU A 79 -11.40 11.29 1.61
C LEU A 79 -12.75 11.94 1.31
N ASP A 80 -13.15 12.99 2.04
CA ASP A 80 -14.38 13.76 1.80
C ASP A 80 -14.49 14.30 0.36
N THR A 81 -13.35 14.53 -0.29
CA THR A 81 -13.30 14.94 -1.70
C THR A 81 -13.95 13.91 -2.63
N PHE A 82 -14.01 12.64 -2.25
CA PHE A 82 -14.58 11.55 -3.04
C PHE A 82 -15.97 11.11 -2.58
N ASN A 83 -16.68 11.92 -1.79
CA ASN A 83 -18.04 11.62 -1.33
C ASN A 83 -19.03 11.41 -2.50
N GLU A 84 -18.78 12.03 -3.65
CA GLU A 84 -19.55 11.85 -4.90
C GLU A 84 -18.83 10.92 -5.91
N GLY A 85 -17.85 10.16 -5.44
CA GLY A 85 -16.99 9.33 -6.26
C GLY A 85 -15.76 10.05 -6.81
N GLY A 86 -14.99 9.32 -7.58
CA GLY A 86 -13.68 9.76 -8.05
C GLY A 86 -13.22 9.01 -9.30
N ARG A 87 -12.09 9.47 -9.83
CA ARG A 87 -11.40 8.83 -10.94
C ARG A 87 -9.96 8.51 -10.55
N LEU A 88 -9.45 7.37 -11.03
CA LEU A 88 -8.02 7.06 -10.96
C LEU A 88 -7.53 6.49 -12.29
N ILE A 89 -6.22 6.58 -12.51
CA ILE A 89 -5.53 5.92 -13.62
C ILE A 89 -4.71 4.79 -13.03
N THR A 90 -4.90 3.57 -13.53
CA THR A 90 -4.12 2.39 -13.11
C THR A 90 -4.04 1.37 -14.23
N THR A 91 -3.09 0.45 -14.12
CA THR A 91 -3.07 -0.76 -14.92
C THR A 91 -4.11 -1.78 -14.41
N LEU A 92 -4.61 -2.60 -15.32
CA LEU A 92 -5.53 -3.69 -14.97
C LEU A 92 -4.77 -5.02 -14.75
N PRO A 93 -5.23 -5.88 -13.84
CA PRO A 93 -4.75 -7.26 -13.73
C PRO A 93 -5.01 -8.04 -15.03
N LYS A 94 -3.97 -8.71 -15.56
CA LYS A 94 -4.03 -9.41 -16.85
C LYS A 94 -5.02 -10.59 -16.91
N ASN A 95 -5.35 -11.17 -15.76
CA ASN A 95 -6.09 -12.44 -15.67
C ASN A 95 -7.41 -12.30 -14.92
N LYS A 96 -7.97 -11.09 -14.87
CA LYS A 96 -9.24 -10.84 -14.18
C LYS A 96 -10.16 -10.03 -15.07
N GLU A 97 -11.38 -10.56 -15.26
CA GLU A 97 -12.46 -9.81 -15.85
C GLU A 97 -12.94 -8.76 -14.83
N ILE A 98 -13.06 -7.51 -15.25
CA ILE A 98 -13.49 -6.40 -14.42
C ILE A 98 -14.85 -5.92 -14.93
N ARG A 99 -15.83 -5.87 -14.03
CA ARG A 99 -17.22 -5.53 -14.31
C ARG A 99 -17.68 -4.35 -13.46
N VAL A 100 -18.68 -3.64 -13.97
CA VAL A 100 -19.39 -2.61 -13.20
C VAL A 100 -19.99 -3.27 -11.95
N GLY A 101 -19.86 -2.60 -10.81
CA GLY A 101 -20.24 -3.10 -9.49
C GLY A 101 -19.12 -3.84 -8.76
N ASP A 102 -18.00 -4.14 -9.42
CA ASP A 102 -16.84 -4.74 -8.74
C ASP A 102 -16.29 -3.78 -7.69
N LYS A 103 -15.87 -4.34 -6.55
CA LYS A 103 -15.21 -3.57 -5.51
C LYS A 103 -13.73 -3.41 -5.84
N ILE A 104 -13.21 -2.22 -5.59
CA ILE A 104 -11.79 -1.92 -5.65
C ILE A 104 -11.30 -1.51 -4.27
N VAL A 105 -10.07 -1.86 -3.95
CA VAL A 105 -9.34 -1.36 -2.79
C VAL A 105 -8.17 -0.55 -3.30
N VAL A 106 -8.12 0.72 -2.91
CA VAL A 106 -7.13 1.69 -3.36
C VAL A 106 -6.32 2.12 -2.15
N ARG A 107 -4.99 2.05 -2.29
CA ARG A 107 -4.05 2.59 -1.31
C ARG A 107 -3.36 3.80 -1.91
N VAL A 108 -3.42 4.93 -1.21
CA VAL A 108 -2.79 6.20 -1.59
C VAL A 108 -1.89 6.73 -0.48
N HIS A 109 -0.95 7.61 -0.79
CA HIS A 109 -0.22 8.35 0.23
C HIS A 109 -1.17 9.33 0.98
N LYS A 110 -0.97 9.60 2.28
CA LYS A 110 -1.85 10.53 3.04
C LYS A 110 -1.84 11.96 2.48
N ASP A 111 -0.74 12.37 1.86
CA ASP A 111 -0.55 13.67 1.20
C ASP A 111 -0.89 13.63 -0.30
N PHE A 112 -1.79 12.73 -0.72
CA PHE A 112 -2.19 12.59 -2.11
C PHE A 112 -2.79 13.90 -2.68
N ALA A 113 -2.52 14.13 -3.96
CA ALA A 113 -3.10 15.24 -4.70
C ALA A 113 -4.30 14.78 -5.54
N THR A 114 -5.26 15.68 -5.69
CA THR A 114 -6.42 15.51 -6.58
C THR A 114 -6.55 16.66 -7.57
N THR A 115 -7.20 16.39 -8.69
CA THR A 115 -7.66 17.44 -9.60
C THR A 115 -8.91 18.12 -9.04
N ARG A 116 -9.17 19.35 -9.50
CA ARG A 116 -10.43 20.09 -9.21
C ARG A 116 -11.57 19.74 -10.17
N SER A 117 -11.46 18.64 -10.91
CA SER A 117 -12.52 18.19 -11.84
C SER A 117 -13.68 17.55 -11.08
N ILE A 118 -14.83 17.42 -11.75
CA ILE A 118 -15.95 16.62 -11.25
C ILE A 118 -16.16 15.46 -12.25
N PRO A 119 -15.98 14.19 -11.85
CA PRO A 119 -15.47 13.77 -10.54
C PRO A 119 -13.96 14.10 -10.37
N PRO A 120 -13.49 14.25 -9.12
CA PRO A 120 -12.07 14.51 -8.84
C PRO A 120 -11.22 13.30 -9.20
N GLN A 121 -10.02 13.55 -9.70
CA GLN A 121 -9.07 12.52 -10.12
C GLN A 121 -7.87 12.46 -9.18
N ILE A 122 -7.53 11.27 -8.70
CA ILE A 122 -6.28 11.03 -7.96
C ILE A 122 -5.11 11.12 -8.93
N ILE A 123 -4.08 11.89 -8.59
CA ILE A 123 -2.86 11.98 -9.40
C ILE A 123 -2.08 10.66 -9.27
N GLY A 124 -1.67 10.07 -10.40
CA GLY A 124 -1.14 8.70 -10.43
C GLY A 124 0.08 8.44 -9.54
N ASN A 125 0.94 9.43 -9.31
CA ASN A 125 2.07 9.32 -8.39
C ASN A 125 1.66 9.21 -6.91
N SER A 126 0.40 9.48 -6.58
CA SER A 126 -0.15 9.37 -5.24
C SER A 126 -0.75 8.00 -4.95
N VAL A 127 -0.96 7.17 -5.99
CA VAL A 127 -1.51 5.82 -5.86
C VAL A 127 -0.38 4.84 -5.60
N ILE A 128 -0.43 4.17 -4.46
CA ILE A 128 0.50 3.10 -4.08
C ILE A 128 0.08 1.79 -4.75
N SER A 129 -1.20 1.43 -4.66
CA SER A 129 -1.72 0.21 -5.26
C SER A 129 -3.24 0.25 -5.47
N VAL A 130 -3.71 -0.55 -6.44
CA VAL A 130 -5.12 -0.81 -6.69
C VAL A 130 -5.34 -2.31 -6.78
N SER A 131 -6.26 -2.83 -5.98
CA SER A 131 -6.68 -4.24 -5.99
C SER A 131 -8.14 -4.32 -6.40
N PHE A 132 -8.46 -5.28 -7.28
CA PHE A 132 -9.84 -5.54 -7.72
C PHE A 132 -10.32 -6.80 -6.99
N GLN A 133 -11.48 -6.75 -6.33
CA GLN A 133 -12.09 -7.86 -5.59
C GLN A 133 -13.12 -8.63 -6.41
#